data_AF-A0A1M3D9X2-F1
#
_entry.id   AF-A0A1M3D9X2-F1
#
_cell.length_a   1.000
_cell.length_b   1.000
_cell.length_c   1.000
_cell.angle_alpha   90.00
_cell.angle_beta   90.00
_cell.angle_gamma   90.00
#
_symmetry.space_group_name_H-M   'P 1'
#
loop_
_entity.id
_entity.type
_entity.pdbx_description
1 polymer ?
#
loop_
_entity_poly.entity_id
_entity_poly.type
_entity_poly.pdbx_seq_one_letter_code
_entity_poly.pdbx_strand_id
1 'polypeptide(L)'
;MWRRPSSEGAHRLAWWLCADDARWAGVTLSAGVSPATIDRLLSGEMEPSGELAAAIADVTAGAVMPMDWARATSAAWDAKPAARAGTAA
;
A
#
# COMPACT_ATOMS: atom_id res chain seq x y z
N MET A 1 -7.08 2.20 -21.68
CA MET A 1 -6.09 1.37 -20.97
C MET A 1 -5.94 1.95 -19.58
N TRP A 2 -6.24 1.17 -18.53
CA TRP A 2 -6.08 1.67 -17.15
C TRP A 2 -4.61 1.93 -16.84
N ARG A 3 -4.33 2.97 -16.04
CA ARG A 3 -2.96 3.25 -15.57
C ARG A 3 -2.49 2.09 -14.70
N ARG A 4 -1.20 1.77 -14.77
CA ARG A 4 -0.57 0.82 -13.83
C ARG A 4 -0.37 1.48 -12.46
N PRO A 5 -0.21 0.69 -11.38
CA PRO A 5 0.22 1.22 -10.11
C PRO A 5 1.56 1.96 -10.24
N SER A 6 1.73 3.02 -9.45
CA SER A 6 2.97 3.82 -9.41
C SER A 6 4.13 3.05 -8.77
N SER A 7 3.83 2.18 -7.81
CA SER A 7 4.79 1.31 -7.12
C SER A 7 4.12 0.01 -6.65
N GLU A 8 4.93 -0.96 -6.24
CA GLU A 8 4.48 -2.17 -5.54
C GLU A 8 3.80 -1.82 -4.20
N GLY A 9 4.26 -0.76 -3.52
CA GLY A 9 3.63 -0.24 -2.31
C GLY A 9 2.19 0.23 -2.55
N ALA A 10 1.98 1.04 -3.59
CA ALA A 10 0.65 1.50 -3.99
C ALA A 10 -0.25 0.33 -4.40
N HIS A 11 0.29 -0.64 -5.15
CA HIS A 11 -0.45 -1.82 -5.58
C HIS A 11 -0.92 -2.67 -4.40
N ARG A 12 -0.02 -2.98 -3.47
CA ARG A 12 -0.32 -3.77 -2.26
C ARG A 12 -1.28 -3.05 -1.34
N LEU A 13 -1.13 -1.74 -1.17
CA LEU A 13 -2.02 -0.94 -0.33
C LEU A 13 -3.45 -0.96 -0.88
N ALA A 14 -3.64 -0.75 -2.18
CA ALA A 14 -4.97 -0.82 -2.81
C ALA A 14 -5.60 -2.20 -2.59
N TRP A 15 -4.86 -3.29 -2.85
CA TRP A 15 -5.36 -4.64 -2.63
C TRP A 15 -5.70 -4.94 -1.18
N TRP A 16 -4.90 -4.42 -0.24
CA TRP A 16 -5.15 -4.60 1.17
C TRP A 16 -6.40 -3.84 1.62
N LEU A 17 -6.62 -2.60 1.13
CA LEU A 17 -7.82 -1.80 1.41
C LEU A 17 -9.08 -2.42 0.79
N CYS A 18 -9.02 -2.89 -0.45
CA CYS A 18 -10.18 -3.48 -1.15
C CYS A 18 -10.61 -4.84 -0.58
N ALA A 19 -9.79 -5.49 0.24
CA ALA A 19 -10.16 -6.78 0.82
C ALA A 19 -11.20 -6.66 1.95
N ASP A 20 -11.32 -5.49 2.58
CA ASP A 20 -12.27 -5.22 3.66
C ASP A 20 -12.42 -3.71 3.89
N ASP A 21 -13.64 -3.18 3.70
CA ASP A 21 -13.93 -1.75 3.85
C ASP A 21 -13.60 -1.21 5.26
N ALA A 22 -13.64 -2.05 6.30
CA ALA A 22 -13.28 -1.64 7.66
C ALA A 22 -11.79 -1.22 7.79
N ARG A 23 -10.94 -1.66 6.85
CA ARG A 23 -9.51 -1.33 6.84
C ARG A 23 -9.22 0.13 6.55
N TRP A 24 -10.14 0.83 5.87
CA TRP A 24 -10.04 2.27 5.69
C TRP A 24 -10.00 3.01 7.02
N ALA A 25 -10.87 2.63 7.96
CA ALA A 25 -10.89 3.18 9.32
C ALA A 25 -9.58 2.88 10.07
N GLY A 26 -9.04 1.67 9.89
CA GLY A 26 -7.74 1.29 10.48
C GLY A 26 -6.59 2.19 10.03
N VAL A 27 -6.43 2.44 8.73
CA VAL A 27 -5.36 3.33 8.23
C VAL A 27 -5.59 4.78 8.64
N THR A 28 -6.83 5.28 8.60
CA THR A 28 -7.10 6.68 8.99
C THR A 28 -6.88 6.93 10.48
N LEU A 29 -7.32 6.02 11.33
CA LEU A 29 -7.23 6.17 12.78
C LEU A 29 -5.84 5.81 13.32
N SER A 30 -5.28 4.67 12.90
CA SER A 30 -4.05 4.13 13.49
C SER A 30 -2.77 4.73 12.89
N ALA A 31 -2.75 5.01 11.59
CA ALA A 31 -1.60 5.66 10.96
C ALA A 31 -1.74 7.20 10.91
N GLY A 32 -2.87 7.77 11.37
CA GLY A 32 -3.14 9.21 11.32
C GLY A 32 -3.19 9.76 9.89
N VAL A 33 -3.48 8.91 8.90
CA VAL A 33 -3.37 9.25 7.48
C VAL A 33 -4.74 9.68 6.97
N SER A 34 -4.85 10.91 6.43
CA SER A 34 -6.10 11.36 5.83
C SER A 34 -6.45 10.54 4.56
N PRO A 35 -7.74 10.40 4.19
CA PRO A 35 -8.12 9.77 2.92
C PRO A 35 -7.45 10.41 1.70
N ALA A 36 -7.30 11.74 1.70
CA ALA A 36 -6.61 12.46 0.63
C ALA A 36 -5.11 12.10 0.53
N THR A 37 -4.48 11.74 1.64
CA THR A 37 -3.10 11.23 1.63
C THR A 37 -3.06 9.83 1.00
N ILE A 38 -4.01 8.95 1.33
CA ILE A 38 -4.12 7.62 0.71
C ILE A 38 -4.31 7.76 -0.80
N ASP A 39 -5.22 8.64 -1.26
CA ASP A 39 -5.46 8.87 -2.68
C ASP A 39 -4.19 9.31 -3.41
N ARG A 40 -3.41 10.23 -2.82
CA ARG A 40 -2.13 10.68 -3.40
C ARG A 40 -1.07 9.59 -3.44
N LEU A 41 -1.01 8.72 -2.44
CA LEU A 41 -0.12 7.56 -2.44
C LEU A 41 -0.51 6.58 -3.56
N LEU A 42 -1.81 6.29 -3.70
CA LEU A 42 -2.33 5.37 -4.71
C LEU A 42 -2.19 5.92 -6.14
N SER A 43 -2.35 7.23 -6.33
CA SER A 43 -2.15 7.88 -7.62
C SER A 43 -0.67 8.05 -7.99
N GLY A 44 0.23 7.95 -7.01
CA GLY A 44 1.65 8.23 -7.16
C GLY A 44 1.99 9.71 -7.19
N GLU A 45 1.05 10.59 -6.83
CA GLU A 45 1.31 12.03 -6.62
C GLU A 45 2.20 12.28 -5.39
N MET A 46 2.29 11.31 -4.49
CA MET A 46 3.08 11.37 -3.27
C MET A 46 3.85 10.07 -3.06
N GLU A 47 5.13 10.19 -2.74
CA GLU A 47 5.89 9.12 -2.06
C GLU A 47 5.81 9.32 -0.55
N PRO A 48 5.61 8.25 0.25
CA PRO A 48 5.55 8.40 1.69
C PRO A 48 6.93 8.71 2.28
N SER A 49 6.95 9.49 3.36
CA SER A 49 8.13 9.59 4.21
C SER A 49 8.44 8.22 4.86
N GLY A 50 9.67 8.05 5.37
CA GLY A 50 10.05 6.82 6.06
C GLY A 50 9.15 6.49 7.26
N GLU A 51 8.73 7.52 8.01
CA GLU A 51 7.81 7.38 9.14
C GLU A 51 6.40 6.95 8.68
N LEU A 52 5.86 7.60 7.65
CA LEU A 52 4.55 7.24 7.09
C LEU A 52 4.58 5.81 6.52
N ALA A 53 5.66 5.44 5.83
CA ALA A 53 5.83 4.10 5.30
C ALA A 53 5.91 3.04 6.41
N ALA A 54 6.55 3.36 7.54
CA ALA A 54 6.60 2.47 8.71
C ALA A 54 5.22 2.34 9.39
N ALA A 55 4.47 3.44 9.53
CA ALA A 55 3.11 3.41 10.09
C ALA A 55 2.15 2.58 9.22
N ILE A 56 2.23 2.72 7.89
CA ILE A 56 1.45 1.89 6.96
C ILE A 56 1.87 0.41 7.09
N ALA A 57 3.15 0.12 7.25
CA ALA A 57 3.62 -1.25 7.43
C ALA A 57 3.08 -1.90 8.71
N ASP A 58 3.04 -1.15 9.80
CA ASP A 58 2.50 -1.61 11.08
C ASP A 58 0.99 -1.91 10.97
N VAL A 59 0.19 -0.94 10.49
CA VAL A 59 -1.27 -1.09 10.34
C VAL A 59 -1.64 -2.23 9.39
N THR A 60 -0.85 -2.44 8.34
CA THR A 60 -1.11 -3.49 7.37
C THR A 60 -0.56 -4.86 7.79
N ALA A 61 -0.03 -4.98 9.03
CA ALA A 61 0.66 -6.17 9.53
C ALA A 61 1.72 -6.70 8.54
N GLY A 62 2.39 -5.76 7.87
CA GLY A 62 3.42 -6.01 6.89
C GLY A 62 2.99 -6.45 5.49
N ALA A 63 1.69 -6.36 5.17
CA ALA A 63 1.24 -6.55 3.80
C ALA A 63 1.89 -5.53 2.86
N VAL A 64 2.10 -4.30 3.33
CA VAL A 64 2.87 -3.25 2.66
C VAL A 64 4.14 -2.97 3.48
N MET A 65 5.32 -2.94 2.85
CA MET A 65 6.61 -2.66 3.50
C MET A 65 7.20 -1.34 3.00
N PRO A 66 8.03 -0.64 3.79
CA PRO A 66 8.63 0.63 3.36
C PRO A 66 9.42 0.51 2.04
N MET A 67 10.10 -0.61 1.84
CA MET A 67 10.87 -0.89 0.62
C MET A 67 10.02 -1.09 -0.64
N ASP A 68 8.71 -1.33 -0.52
CA ASP A 68 7.84 -1.57 -1.69
C ASP A 68 7.54 -0.26 -2.44
N TRP A 69 7.61 0.88 -1.76
CA TRP A 69 7.35 2.18 -2.36
C TRP A 69 8.41 2.56 -3.42
N ALA A 70 9.65 2.10 -3.23
CA ALA A 70 10.74 2.30 -4.19
C ALA A 70 10.77 1.25 -5.32
N ARG A 71 9.89 0.23 -5.28
CA ARG A 71 9.86 -0.84 -6.27
C ARG A 71 8.77 -0.58 -7.30
N ALA A 72 9.16 -0.56 -8.57
CA ALA A 72 8.19 -0.61 -9.67
C ALA A 72 7.46 -1.98 -9.66
N THR A 73 6.20 -1.98 -10.09
CA THR A 73 5.44 -3.21 -10.30
C THR A 73 5.11 -3.38 -11.78
N SER A 74 5.21 -4.61 -12.29
CA SER A 74 4.74 -4.95 -13.64
C SER A 74 3.27 -5.38 -13.64
N ALA A 75 2.67 -5.57 -12.46
CA ALA A 75 1.29 -5.97 -12.30
C ALA A 75 0.31 -4.86 -12.70
N ALA A 76 -0.84 -5.25 -13.22
CA ALA A 76 -2.00 -4.37 -13.36
C ALA A 76 -2.78 -4.33 -12.04
N TRP A 77 -3.65 -3.33 -11.88
CA TRP A 77 -4.44 -3.17 -10.64
C TRP A 77 -5.32 -4.38 -10.31
N ASP A 78 -5.88 -5.03 -11.33
CA ASP A 78 -6.73 -6.22 -11.22
C ASP A 78 -5.95 -7.52 -10.98
N ALA A 79 -4.62 -7.49 -11.08
CA ALA A 79 -3.78 -8.62 -10.77
C ALA A 79 -3.45 -8.64 -9.26
N LYS A 80 -3.65 -9.78 -8.61
CA LYS A 80 -3.30 -9.99 -7.20
C LYS A 80 -1.79 -9.79 -6.99
N PRO A 81 -1.35 -9.03 -5.98
CA PRO A 81 0.06 -8.90 -5.64
C PRO A 81 0.68 -10.27 -5.36
N ALA A 82 1.90 -10.47 -5.83
CA ALA A 82 2.64 -11.69 -5.55
C ALA A 82 2.75 -11.89 -4.03
N ALA A 83 2.60 -13.14 -3.58
CA ALA A 83 2.86 -13.48 -2.18
C ALA A 83 4.27 -13.01 -1.83
N ARG A 84 4.41 -12.36 -0.66
CA ARG A 84 5.74 -12.01 -0.17
C ARG A 84 6.44 -13.34 0.10
N ALA A 85 7.63 -13.55 -0.47
CA ALA A 85 8.42 -14.74 -0.16
C ALA A 85 8.70 -14.70 1.35
N GLY A 86 7.97 -15.51 2.10
CA GLY A 86 8.15 -15.59 3.54
C GLY A 86 9.51 -16.22 3.82
N THR A 87 10.24 -15.66 4.77
CA THR A 87 10.88 -16.52 5.76
C THR A 87 9.78 -17.44 6.28
N ALA A 88 9.82 -18.69 5.86
CA ALA A 88 9.18 -19.75 6.61
C ALA A 88 9.64 -19.62 8.07
N ALA A 89 8.70 -19.77 8.99
CA ALA A 89 8.97 -19.88 10.42
C ALA A 89 10.03 -20.97 10.69
#